data_AF-A0A2J6HZN2-F1
#
_entry.id   AF-A0A2J6HZN2-F1
#
_cell.length_a   1.000
_cell.length_b   1.000
_cell.length_c   1.000
_cell.angle_alpha   90.00
_cell.angle_beta   90.00
_cell.angle_gamma   90.00
#
_symmetry.space_group_name_H-M   'P 1'
#
loop_
_entity.id
_entity.type
_entity.pdbx_description
1 polymer ?
#
loop_
_entity_poly.entity_id
_entity_poly.type
_entity_poly.pdbx_seq_one_letter_code
_entity_poly.pdbx_strand_id
1 'polypeptide(L)'
;MLFDNLSIGLDVATALSVIAAAIAFIWNSVNSSRRESEERQKEIVRERIERRKEIIKEQVFRVVDKLIDEQIFLFMEISKIENQLRDGKTTQDLTPFRDLIVKFLYIFESRIDPIGNVYGDGRFLELVDNYKSEIDAWFANFYQLISPDSKKSWDFEIMYEPATITKKHINNLLVASEAYIDSL
;
A
#
# COMPACT_ATOMS: atom_id res chain seq x y z
N MET A 1 85.70 -3.70 7.14
CA MET A 1 84.86 -4.73 7.78
C MET A 1 83.58 -4.19 8.43
N LEU A 2 83.44 -2.90 8.79
CA LEU A 2 82.19 -2.36 9.37
C LEU A 2 81.13 -1.91 8.33
N PHE A 3 81.53 -1.65 7.08
CA PHE A 3 80.64 -1.08 6.03
C PHE A 3 79.85 -2.14 5.24
N ASP A 4 80.35 -3.38 5.13
CA ASP A 4 79.66 -4.46 4.38
C ASP A 4 78.40 -4.94 5.12
N ASN A 5 78.43 -4.96 6.46
CA ASN A 5 77.27 -5.31 7.30
C ASN A 5 76.18 -4.22 7.32
N LEU A 6 76.55 -2.95 7.11
CA LEU A 6 75.59 -1.85 6.96
C LEU A 6 74.90 -1.89 5.59
N SER A 7 75.63 -2.27 4.54
CA SER A 7 75.09 -2.43 3.18
C SER A 7 74.08 -3.58 3.09
N ILE A 8 74.37 -4.73 3.72
CA ILE A 8 73.46 -5.88 3.77
C ILE A 8 72.21 -5.56 4.59
N GLY A 9 72.36 -4.86 5.73
CA GLY A 9 71.23 -4.43 6.56
C GLY A 9 70.30 -3.43 5.86
N LEU A 10 70.86 -2.51 5.07
CA LEU A 10 70.10 -1.57 4.24
C LEU A 10 69.37 -2.31 3.11
N ASP A 11 70.04 -3.18 2.36
CA ASP A 11 69.41 -3.94 1.27
C ASP A 11 68.30 -4.87 1.77
N VAL A 12 68.47 -5.53 2.92
CA VAL A 12 67.44 -6.38 3.52
C VAL A 12 66.26 -5.56 4.03
N ALA A 13 66.49 -4.41 4.67
CA ALA A 13 65.40 -3.52 5.11
C ALA A 13 64.63 -2.91 3.93
N THR A 14 65.33 -2.57 2.85
CA THR A 14 64.71 -2.03 1.63
C THR A 14 63.92 -3.12 0.91
N ALA A 15 64.46 -4.34 0.80
CA ALA A 15 63.74 -5.50 0.25
C ALA A 15 62.50 -5.85 1.09
N LEU A 16 62.60 -5.84 2.42
CA LEU A 16 61.45 -6.05 3.32
C LEU A 16 60.40 -4.95 3.20
N SER A 17 60.82 -3.70 2.98
CA SER A 17 59.91 -2.57 2.76
C SER A 17 59.17 -2.68 1.42
N VAL A 18 59.84 -3.16 0.36
CA VAL A 18 59.22 -3.45 -0.95
C VAL A 18 58.21 -4.60 -0.82
N ILE A 19 58.55 -5.66 -0.09
CA ILE A 19 57.64 -6.78 0.18
C ILE A 19 56.43 -6.31 1.00
N ALA A 20 56.63 -5.49 2.03
CA ALA A 20 55.54 -4.93 2.82
C ALA A 20 54.61 -4.02 1.98
N ALA A 21 55.18 -3.18 1.09
CA ALA A 21 54.42 -2.35 0.18
C ALA A 21 53.62 -3.19 -0.84
N ALA A 22 54.21 -4.27 -1.37
CA ALA A 22 53.52 -5.19 -2.28
C ALA A 22 52.37 -5.95 -1.58
N ILE A 23 52.59 -6.40 -0.34
CA ILE A 23 51.54 -7.03 0.47
C ILE A 23 50.41 -6.04 0.77
N ALA A 24 50.74 -4.79 1.12
CA ALA A 24 49.75 -3.75 1.35
C ALA A 24 48.96 -3.39 0.08
N PHE A 25 49.62 -3.37 -1.08
CA PHE A 25 48.98 -3.14 -2.38
C PHE A 25 48.02 -4.29 -2.75
N ILE A 26 48.45 -5.55 -2.59
CA ILE A 26 47.60 -6.73 -2.81
C ILE A 26 46.40 -6.72 -1.85
N TRP A 27 46.63 -6.43 -0.57
CA TRP A 27 45.56 -6.35 0.43
C TRP A 27 44.55 -5.24 0.10
N ASN A 28 45.02 -4.05 -0.28
CA ASN A 28 44.15 -2.95 -0.68
C ASN A 28 43.37 -3.27 -1.97
N SER A 29 43.99 -3.95 -2.94
CA SER A 29 43.34 -4.37 -4.19
C SER A 29 42.24 -5.43 -3.96
N VAL A 30 42.49 -6.39 -3.06
CA VAL A 30 41.48 -7.39 -2.68
C VAL A 30 40.34 -6.76 -1.88
N ASN A 31 40.67 -5.83 -0.97
CA ASN A 31 39.65 -5.16 -0.15
C ASN A 31 38.83 -4.15 -0.97
N SER A 32 39.42 -3.48 -1.96
CA SER A 32 38.72 -2.56 -2.87
C SER A 32 37.79 -3.30 -3.81
N SER A 33 38.22 -4.43 -4.40
CA SER A 33 37.35 -5.26 -5.25
C SER A 33 36.19 -5.88 -4.48
N ARG A 34 36.42 -6.28 -3.22
CA ARG A 34 35.35 -6.75 -2.33
C ARG A 34 34.35 -5.64 -2.00
N ARG A 35 34.82 -4.46 -1.61
CA ARG A 35 33.95 -3.28 -1.36
C ARG A 35 33.17 -2.86 -2.60
N GLU A 36 33.80 -2.82 -3.77
CA GLU A 36 33.16 -2.49 -5.03
C GLU A 36 32.09 -3.53 -5.40
N SER A 37 32.34 -4.82 -5.16
CA SER A 37 31.32 -5.86 -5.36
C SER A 37 30.15 -5.76 -4.36
N GLU A 38 30.43 -5.41 -3.10
CA GLU A 38 29.41 -5.16 -2.07
C GLU A 38 28.59 -3.90 -2.39
N GLU A 39 29.20 -2.84 -2.92
CA GLU A 39 28.54 -1.62 -3.38
C GLU A 39 27.66 -1.89 -4.59
N ARG A 40 28.15 -2.61 -5.61
CA ARG A 40 27.34 -3.03 -6.77
C ARG A 40 26.18 -3.94 -6.36
N GLN A 41 26.37 -4.85 -5.40
CA GLN A 41 25.27 -5.67 -4.88
C GLN A 41 24.22 -4.83 -4.15
N LYS A 42 24.64 -3.87 -3.33
CA LYS A 42 23.73 -2.91 -2.67
C LYS A 42 22.97 -2.07 -3.70
N GLU A 43 23.62 -1.64 -4.76
CA GLU A 43 23.01 -0.89 -5.86
C GLU A 43 21.96 -1.73 -6.60
N ILE A 44 22.27 -2.98 -6.97
CA ILE A 44 21.31 -3.90 -7.61
C ILE A 44 20.10 -4.17 -6.70
N VAL A 45 20.33 -4.35 -5.40
CA VAL A 45 19.24 -4.54 -4.43
C VAL A 45 18.37 -3.27 -4.34
N ARG A 46 19.00 -2.08 -4.27
CA ARG A 46 18.28 -0.80 -4.26
C ARG A 46 17.45 -0.60 -5.52
N GLU A 47 18.01 -0.83 -6.71
CA GLU A 47 17.26 -0.72 -7.98
C GLU A 47 16.06 -1.67 -8.03
N ARG A 48 16.23 -2.92 -7.53
CA ARG A 48 15.13 -3.89 -7.45
C ARG A 48 14.04 -3.43 -6.48
N ILE A 49 14.42 -2.85 -5.34
CA ILE A 49 13.48 -2.30 -4.36
C ILE A 49 12.71 -1.12 -4.97
N GLU A 50 13.39 -0.18 -5.61
CA GLU A 50 12.73 0.99 -6.24
C GLU A 50 11.76 0.57 -7.34
N ARG A 51 12.15 -0.35 -8.24
CA ARG A 51 11.22 -0.89 -9.25
C ARG A 51 10.00 -1.56 -8.60
N ARG A 52 10.20 -2.27 -7.50
CA ARG A 52 9.09 -2.90 -6.76
C ARG A 52 8.16 -1.85 -6.18
N LYS A 53 8.69 -0.77 -5.60
CA LYS A 53 7.91 0.37 -5.09
C LYS A 53 7.07 1.01 -6.19
N GLU A 54 7.63 1.23 -7.38
CA GLU A 54 6.91 1.80 -8.53
C GLU A 54 5.74 0.91 -8.99
N ILE A 55 5.98 -0.39 -9.16
CA ILE A 55 4.93 -1.34 -9.55
C ILE A 55 3.77 -1.35 -8.54
N ILE A 56 4.11 -1.31 -7.24
CA ILE A 56 3.13 -1.26 -6.15
C ILE A 56 2.30 0.01 -6.23
N LYS A 57 2.97 1.18 -6.35
CA LYS A 57 2.29 2.48 -6.52
C LYS A 57 1.31 2.42 -7.68
N GLU A 58 1.76 1.99 -8.86
CA GLU A 58 0.91 1.92 -10.04
C GLU A 58 -0.31 1.02 -9.83
N GLN A 59 -0.14 -0.15 -9.22
CA GLN A 59 -1.25 -1.08 -8.98
C GLN A 59 -2.28 -0.49 -8.01
N VAL A 60 -1.81 0.12 -6.92
CA VAL A 60 -2.68 0.78 -5.92
C VAL A 60 -3.42 1.95 -6.56
N PHE A 61 -2.72 2.84 -7.28
CA PHE A 61 -3.36 3.97 -7.96
C PHE A 61 -4.43 3.52 -8.94
N ARG A 62 -4.17 2.52 -9.77
CA ARG A 62 -5.17 1.98 -10.70
C ARG A 62 -6.41 1.41 -10.00
N VAL A 63 -6.25 0.85 -8.81
CA VAL A 63 -7.39 0.37 -8.00
C VAL A 63 -8.14 1.54 -7.38
N VAL A 64 -7.42 2.49 -6.78
CA VAL A 64 -8.00 3.69 -6.18
C VAL A 64 -8.80 4.49 -7.20
N ASP A 65 -8.25 4.75 -8.39
CA ASP A 65 -8.94 5.49 -9.45
C ASP A 65 -10.27 4.82 -9.82
N LYS A 66 -10.26 3.49 -9.98
CA LYS A 66 -11.49 2.73 -10.24
C LYS A 66 -12.48 2.81 -9.08
N LEU A 67 -12.01 2.74 -7.84
CA LEU A 67 -12.88 2.84 -6.68
C LEU A 67 -13.48 4.25 -6.52
N ILE A 68 -12.75 5.29 -6.94
CA ILE A 68 -13.25 6.66 -6.99
C ILE A 68 -14.34 6.80 -8.06
N ASP A 69 -14.12 6.28 -9.27
CA ASP A 69 -15.12 6.29 -10.34
C ASP A 69 -16.41 5.57 -9.91
N GLU A 70 -16.26 4.39 -9.30
CA GLU A 70 -17.37 3.62 -8.77
C GLU A 70 -18.05 4.43 -7.64
N GLN A 71 -17.31 5.02 -6.70
CA GLN A 71 -17.90 5.86 -5.65
C GLN A 71 -18.72 7.02 -6.23
N ILE A 72 -18.25 7.69 -7.28
CA ILE A 72 -19.00 8.77 -7.95
C ILE A 72 -20.30 8.20 -8.54
N PHE A 73 -20.24 7.03 -9.17
CA PHE A 73 -21.42 6.33 -9.65
C PHE A 73 -22.40 5.99 -8.52
N LEU A 74 -21.90 5.53 -7.36
CA LEU A 74 -22.73 5.28 -6.17
C LEU A 74 -23.50 6.53 -5.74
N PHE A 75 -22.82 7.67 -5.60
CA PHE A 75 -23.47 8.94 -5.25
C PHE A 75 -24.57 9.32 -6.24
N MET A 76 -24.32 9.15 -7.54
CA MET A 76 -25.31 9.44 -8.58
C MET A 76 -26.54 8.53 -8.49
N GLU A 77 -26.35 7.22 -8.30
CA GLU A 77 -27.46 6.27 -8.19
C GLU A 77 -28.26 6.46 -6.90
N ILE A 78 -27.60 6.78 -5.77
CA ILE A 78 -28.27 7.15 -4.53
C ILE A 78 -29.18 8.35 -4.76
N SER A 79 -28.67 9.40 -5.40
CA SER A 79 -29.45 10.62 -5.69
C SER A 79 -30.66 10.33 -6.58
N LYS A 80 -30.54 9.44 -7.57
CA LYS A 80 -31.68 9.00 -8.39
C LYS A 80 -32.75 8.30 -7.55
N ILE A 81 -32.33 7.41 -6.64
CA ILE A 81 -33.26 6.69 -5.76
C ILE A 81 -33.93 7.67 -4.78
N GLU A 82 -33.16 8.59 -4.18
CA GLU A 82 -33.68 9.64 -3.32
C GLU A 82 -34.78 10.45 -4.03
N ASN A 83 -34.50 10.96 -5.23
CA ASN A 83 -35.48 11.76 -5.99
C ASN A 83 -36.78 10.96 -6.24
N GLN A 84 -36.65 9.68 -6.59
CA GLN A 84 -37.82 8.82 -6.78
C GLN A 84 -38.65 8.64 -5.49
N LEU A 85 -38.00 8.52 -4.34
CA LEU A 85 -38.67 8.41 -3.04
C LEU A 85 -39.34 9.74 -2.65
N ARG A 86 -38.68 10.88 -2.92
CA ARG A 86 -39.25 12.22 -2.71
C ARG A 86 -40.49 12.48 -3.56
N ASP A 87 -40.52 11.94 -4.78
CA ASP A 87 -41.67 12.00 -5.70
C ASP A 87 -42.84 11.09 -5.28
N GLY A 88 -42.75 10.43 -4.12
CA GLY A 88 -43.82 9.62 -3.56
C GLY A 88 -43.91 8.21 -4.12
N LYS A 89 -42.86 7.72 -4.82
CA LYS A 89 -42.74 6.27 -5.03
C LYS A 89 -42.61 5.60 -3.67
N THR A 90 -43.38 4.54 -3.45
CA THR A 90 -43.53 3.91 -2.14
C THR A 90 -42.19 3.51 -1.52
N THR A 91 -41.98 3.96 -0.28
CA THR A 91 -40.84 3.63 0.60
C THR A 91 -40.74 2.15 0.97
N GLN A 92 -41.73 1.34 0.60
CA GLN A 92 -41.79 -0.09 0.92
C GLN A 92 -40.79 -0.93 0.12
N ASP A 93 -40.19 -0.41 -0.95
CA ASP A 93 -39.20 -1.13 -1.74
C ASP A 93 -37.85 -0.39 -1.82
N LEU A 94 -37.09 -0.45 -0.73
CA LEU A 94 -35.68 -0.02 -0.68
C LEU A 94 -34.72 -1.12 -1.16
N THR A 95 -35.24 -2.19 -1.75
CA THR A 95 -34.43 -3.26 -2.35
C THR A 95 -33.43 -2.72 -3.39
N PRO A 96 -33.80 -1.80 -4.30
CA PRO A 96 -32.85 -1.24 -5.27
C PRO A 96 -31.67 -0.53 -4.60
N PHE A 97 -31.92 0.17 -3.50
CA PHE A 97 -30.88 0.85 -2.74
C PHE A 97 -29.97 -0.15 -2.02
N ARG A 98 -30.56 -1.16 -1.36
CA ARG A 98 -29.80 -2.24 -0.72
C ARG A 98 -28.92 -2.96 -1.73
N ASP A 99 -29.47 -3.37 -2.86
CA ASP A 99 -28.76 -4.10 -3.90
C ASP A 99 -27.61 -3.26 -4.49
N LEU A 100 -27.81 -1.94 -4.61
CA LEU A 100 -26.76 -1.00 -4.98
C LEU A 100 -25.61 -1.02 -3.96
N ILE A 101 -25.89 -0.89 -2.66
CA ILE A 101 -24.83 -0.92 -1.63
C ILE A 101 -24.11 -2.28 -1.60
N VAL A 102 -24.83 -3.39 -1.71
CA VAL A 102 -24.24 -4.75 -1.75
C VAL A 102 -23.34 -4.93 -2.97
N LYS A 103 -23.77 -4.45 -4.15
CA LYS A 103 -22.93 -4.46 -5.35
C LYS A 103 -21.65 -3.67 -5.14
N PHE A 104 -21.74 -2.52 -4.47
CA PHE A 104 -20.58 -1.69 -4.15
C PHE A 104 -19.61 -2.35 -3.19
N LEU A 105 -20.13 -3.04 -2.17
CA LEU A 105 -19.33 -3.84 -1.26
C LEU A 105 -18.50 -4.89 -2.04
N TYR A 106 -19.16 -5.63 -2.94
CA TYR A 106 -18.49 -6.63 -3.78
C TYR A 106 -17.45 -6.02 -4.73
N ILE A 107 -17.75 -4.87 -5.35
CA ILE A 107 -16.78 -4.16 -6.20
C ILE A 107 -15.55 -3.77 -5.38
N PHE A 108 -15.74 -3.23 -4.18
CA PHE A 108 -14.65 -2.83 -3.30
C PHE A 108 -13.74 -4.02 -2.95
N GLU A 109 -14.34 -5.12 -2.46
CA GLU A 109 -13.65 -6.37 -2.12
C GLU A 109 -12.86 -6.92 -3.32
N SER A 110 -13.53 -7.13 -4.46
CA SER A 110 -12.90 -7.71 -5.66
C SER A 110 -11.74 -6.90 -6.25
N ARG A 111 -11.67 -5.60 -5.94
CA ARG A 111 -10.58 -4.72 -6.39
C ARG A 111 -9.39 -4.73 -5.44
N ILE A 112 -9.62 -4.97 -4.14
CA ILE A 112 -8.57 -4.92 -3.11
C ILE A 112 -7.98 -6.31 -2.85
N ASP A 113 -8.74 -7.39 -3.00
CA ASP A 113 -8.22 -8.75 -2.82
C ASP A 113 -6.96 -9.06 -3.67
N PRO A 114 -6.89 -8.69 -4.96
CA PRO A 114 -5.69 -8.93 -5.76
C PRO A 114 -4.47 -8.15 -5.24
N ILE A 115 -4.70 -6.97 -4.67
CA ILE A 115 -3.67 -6.18 -3.98
C ILE A 115 -3.25 -6.95 -2.74
N GLY A 116 -4.17 -7.25 -1.81
CA GLY A 116 -3.84 -7.91 -0.54
C GLY A 116 -3.05 -9.21 -0.67
N ASN A 117 -3.36 -10.03 -1.68
CA ASN A 117 -2.63 -11.26 -1.96
C ASN A 117 -1.18 -11.05 -2.44
N VAL A 118 -0.85 -9.89 -3.02
CA VAL A 118 0.50 -9.55 -3.48
C VAL A 118 1.37 -9.02 -2.34
N TYR A 119 0.77 -8.33 -1.37
CA TYR A 119 1.50 -7.75 -0.22
C TYR A 119 1.70 -8.75 0.92
N GLY A 120 0.76 -9.68 1.11
CA GLY A 120 0.93 -10.86 1.98
C GLY A 120 1.03 -10.59 3.48
N ASP A 121 0.94 -9.33 3.91
CA ASP A 121 0.98 -8.91 5.32
C ASP A 121 -0.41 -8.80 5.98
N GLY A 122 -1.47 -9.04 5.22
CA GLY A 122 -2.86 -9.06 5.69
C GLY A 122 -3.51 -7.69 5.89
N ARG A 123 -2.76 -6.57 5.81
CA ARG A 123 -3.29 -5.23 6.12
C ARG A 123 -4.39 -4.78 5.15
N PHE A 124 -4.27 -5.18 3.89
CA PHE A 124 -5.29 -4.91 2.88
C PHE A 124 -6.55 -5.77 3.07
N LEU A 125 -6.41 -6.99 3.57
CA LEU A 125 -7.54 -7.86 3.90
C LEU A 125 -8.28 -7.29 5.13
N GLU A 126 -7.54 -6.86 6.15
CA GLU A 126 -8.10 -6.17 7.32
C GLU A 126 -8.87 -4.90 6.93
N LEU A 127 -8.40 -4.17 5.91
CA LEU A 127 -9.11 -2.99 5.39
C LEU A 127 -10.46 -3.36 4.77
N VAL A 128 -10.53 -4.48 4.03
CA VAL A 128 -11.77 -5.02 3.46
C VAL A 128 -12.71 -5.49 4.57
N ASP A 129 -12.21 -6.24 5.55
CA ASP A 129 -13.00 -6.73 6.68
C ASP A 129 -13.61 -5.58 7.50
N ASN A 130 -12.81 -4.55 7.79
CA ASN A 130 -13.26 -3.35 8.49
C ASN A 130 -14.34 -2.61 7.67
N TYR A 131 -14.13 -2.46 6.36
CA TYR A 131 -15.12 -1.82 5.48
C TYR A 131 -16.44 -2.57 5.48
N LYS A 132 -16.40 -3.90 5.33
CA LYS A 132 -17.58 -4.76 5.37
C LYS A 132 -18.31 -4.65 6.70
N SER A 133 -17.57 -4.70 7.81
CA SER A 133 -18.16 -4.55 9.14
C SER A 133 -18.85 -3.19 9.33
N GLU A 134 -18.28 -2.10 8.83
CA GLU A 134 -18.90 -0.77 8.91
C GLU A 134 -20.19 -0.69 8.06
N ILE A 135 -20.17 -1.25 6.85
CA ILE A 135 -21.35 -1.31 5.96
C ILE A 135 -22.46 -2.18 6.54
N ASP A 136 -22.12 -3.35 7.11
CA ASP A 136 -23.09 -4.25 7.74
C ASP A 136 -23.74 -3.61 8.98
N ALA A 137 -22.93 -2.94 9.81
CA ALA A 137 -23.43 -2.19 10.97
C ALA A 137 -24.35 -1.05 10.55
N TRP A 138 -23.98 -0.33 9.48
CA TRP A 138 -24.83 0.71 8.91
C TRP A 138 -26.15 0.13 8.39
N PHE A 139 -26.13 -0.98 7.65
CA PHE A 139 -27.34 -1.64 7.16
C PHE A 139 -28.30 -1.99 8.29
N ALA A 140 -27.79 -2.59 9.37
CA ALA A 140 -28.60 -2.96 10.52
C ALA A 140 -29.30 -1.74 11.15
N ASN A 141 -28.56 -0.64 11.31
CA ASN A 141 -29.09 0.61 11.86
C ASN A 141 -30.08 1.28 10.91
N PHE A 142 -29.79 1.30 9.61
CA PHE A 142 -30.65 1.88 8.59
C PHE A 142 -32.01 1.16 8.55
N TYR A 143 -32.02 -0.17 8.51
CA TYR A 143 -33.27 -0.95 8.52
C TYR A 143 -34.10 -0.74 9.80
N GLN A 144 -33.44 -0.63 10.95
CA GLN A 144 -34.13 -0.29 12.19
C GLN A 144 -34.76 1.11 12.11
N LEU A 145 -34.05 2.08 11.54
CA LEU A 145 -34.47 3.48 11.45
C LEU A 145 -35.71 3.67 10.55
N ILE A 146 -35.75 2.99 9.40
CA ILE A 146 -36.84 3.08 8.43
C ILE A 146 -38.02 2.15 8.73
N SER A 147 -37.91 1.31 9.76
CA SER A 147 -38.96 0.35 10.11
C SER A 147 -40.26 1.06 10.53
N PRO A 148 -41.45 0.49 10.25
CA PRO A 148 -42.73 1.07 10.66
C PRO A 148 -42.85 1.31 12.18
N ASP A 149 -42.13 0.52 12.97
CA ASP A 149 -42.11 0.59 14.43
C ASP A 149 -41.09 1.60 14.98
N SER A 150 -40.28 2.20 14.11
CA SER A 150 -39.29 3.21 14.49
C SER A 150 -39.97 4.49 14.95
N LYS A 151 -39.60 4.95 16.15
CA LYS A 151 -40.01 6.26 16.68
C LYS A 151 -39.03 7.38 16.33
N LYS A 152 -37.98 7.08 15.58
CA LYS A 152 -36.93 8.04 15.22
C LYS A 152 -37.26 8.68 13.88
N SER A 153 -37.15 10.01 13.81
CA SER A 153 -37.13 10.73 12.55
C SER A 153 -35.83 10.43 11.79
N TRP A 154 -35.92 10.38 10.48
CA TRP A 154 -34.78 10.23 9.59
C TRP A 154 -34.96 11.12 8.36
N ASP A 155 -33.85 11.45 7.71
CA ASP A 155 -33.82 12.18 6.46
C ASP A 155 -33.01 11.40 5.41
N PHE A 156 -33.01 11.89 4.17
CA PHE A 156 -32.30 11.24 3.08
C PHE A 156 -30.77 11.34 3.17
N GLU A 157 -30.20 12.14 4.09
CA GLU A 157 -28.74 12.24 4.23
C GLU A 157 -28.13 10.90 4.64
N ILE A 158 -28.85 10.10 5.44
CA ILE A 158 -28.39 8.77 5.86
C ILE A 158 -28.12 7.83 4.67
N MET A 159 -28.79 8.03 3.53
CA MET A 159 -28.59 7.20 2.34
C MET A 159 -27.21 7.41 1.70
N TYR A 160 -26.52 8.52 2.02
CA TYR A 160 -25.19 8.85 1.53
C TYR A 160 -24.05 8.41 2.46
N GLU A 161 -24.38 7.91 3.66
CA GLU A 161 -23.38 7.39 4.60
C GLU A 161 -22.54 6.25 4.02
N PRO A 162 -23.10 5.26 3.29
CA PRO A 162 -22.29 4.20 2.66
C PRO A 162 -21.20 4.76 1.75
N ALA A 163 -21.53 5.76 0.94
CA ALA A 163 -20.56 6.39 0.05
C ALA A 163 -19.47 7.14 0.82
N THR A 164 -19.82 7.75 1.96
CA THR A 164 -18.87 8.38 2.88
C THR A 164 -17.94 7.36 3.54
N ILE A 165 -18.49 6.21 3.98
CA ILE A 165 -17.71 5.08 4.51
C ILE A 165 -16.74 4.58 3.42
N THR A 166 -17.21 4.35 2.19
CA THR A 166 -16.33 3.95 1.07
C THR A 166 -15.18 4.94 0.87
N LYS A 167 -15.45 6.27 0.93
CA LYS A 167 -14.42 7.31 0.77
C LYS A 167 -13.32 7.18 1.82
N LYS A 168 -13.74 7.00 3.07
CA LYS A 168 -12.82 6.79 4.20
C LYS A 168 -11.91 5.60 3.94
N HIS A 169 -12.46 4.47 3.48
CA HIS A 169 -11.67 3.27 3.22
C HIS A 169 -10.77 3.36 1.98
N ILE A 170 -11.17 4.11 0.94
CA ILE A 170 -10.27 4.46 -0.19
C ILE A 170 -9.07 5.28 0.31
N ASN A 171 -9.30 6.27 1.18
CA ASN A 171 -8.20 7.06 1.75
C ASN A 171 -7.29 6.21 2.64
N ASN A 172 -7.85 5.32 3.45
CA ASN A 172 -7.07 4.39 4.26
C ASN A 172 -6.21 3.45 3.39
N LEU A 173 -6.72 3.05 2.22
CA LEU A 173 -5.97 2.22 1.26
C LEU A 173 -4.73 2.96 0.75
N LEU A 174 -4.87 4.24 0.40
CA LEU A 174 -3.76 5.09 -0.01
C LEU A 174 -2.71 5.21 1.10
N VAL A 175 -3.13 5.57 2.32
CA VAL A 175 -2.23 5.74 3.47
C VAL A 175 -1.51 4.43 3.83
N ALA A 176 -2.22 3.30 3.85
CA ALA A 176 -1.64 2.00 4.13
C ALA A 176 -0.59 1.61 3.08
N SER A 177 -0.85 1.95 1.81
CA SER A 177 0.06 1.69 0.70
C SER A 177 1.32 2.54 0.77
N GLU A 178 1.18 3.84 1.06
CA GLU A 178 2.31 4.75 1.28
C GLU A 178 3.21 4.25 2.42
N ALA A 179 2.62 3.90 3.57
CA ALA A 179 3.36 3.36 4.70
C ALA A 179 4.10 2.04 4.37
N TYR A 180 3.49 1.17 3.55
CA TYR A 180 4.14 -0.06 3.11
C TYR A 180 5.32 0.23 2.18
N ILE A 181 5.15 1.13 1.22
CA ILE A 181 6.21 1.55 0.30
C ILE A 181 7.40 2.14 1.07
N ASP A 182 7.14 2.96 2.08
CA ASP A 182 8.19 3.59 2.90
C ASP A 182 8.95 2.58 3.77
N SER A 183 8.33 1.44 4.07
CA SER A 183 8.95 0.35 4.85
C SER A 183 9.88 -0.58 4.06
N LEU A 184 9.82 -0.53 2.71
CA LEU A 184 10.65 -1.32 1.80
C LEU A 184 12.03 -0.69 1.55
#